data_AF-A0A968V5P6-F1
#
_entry.id   AF-A0A968V5P6-F1
#
_cell.length_a   1.000
_cell.length_b   1.000
_cell.length_c   1.000
_cell.angle_alpha   90.00
_cell.angle_beta   90.00
_cell.angle_gamma   90.00
#
_symmetry.space_group_name_H-M   'P 1'
#
loop_
_entity.id
_entity.type
_entity.pdbx_description
1 polymer ?
#
loop_
_entity_poly.entity_id
_entity_poly.type
_entity_poly.pdbx_seq_one_letter_code
_entity_poly.pdbx_strand_id
1 'polypeptide(L)' 'MEFAKKTIEEKGYKTWVSNDNKHLIIERELGKIIRFFPYSGWHSGSGIKYGRGLQNLLKQI' A
#
# COMPACT_ATOMS: atom_id res chain seq x y z
N MET A 1 -1.23 3.20 -11.25
CA MET A 1 -1.20 2.14 -10.22
C MET A 1 0.10 1.37 -10.24
N GLU A 2 0.63 1.07 -11.42
CA GLU A 2 1.87 0.30 -11.60
C GLU A 2 3.10 0.88 -10.90
N PHE A 3 3.29 2.20 -10.90
CA PHE A 3 4.44 2.81 -10.23
C PHE A 3 4.47 2.50 -8.73
N ALA A 4 3.35 2.70 -8.03
CA ALA A 4 3.24 2.40 -6.60
C ALA A 4 3.42 0.90 -6.31
N LYS A 5 2.83 0.03 -7.15
CA LYS A 5 2.97 -1.42 -7.04
C LYS A 5 4.46 -1.82 -7.13
N LYS A 6 5.15 -1.33 -8.17
CA LYS A 6 6.56 -1.63 -8.42
C LYS A 6 7.46 -1.17 -7.26
N THR A 7 7.30 0.05 -6.76
CA THR A 7 8.12 0.54 -5.63
C THR A 7 7.92 -0.28 -4.36
N ILE A 8 6.70 -0.75 -4.09
CA ILE A 8 6.42 -1.55 -2.90
C ILE A 8 6.96 -2.99 -3.08
N GLU A 9 6.85 -3.54 -4.28
CA GLU A 9 7.48 -4.83 -4.64
C GLU A 9 9.01 -4.77 -4.58
N GLU A 10 9.63 -3.67 -5.02
CA GLU A 10 11.08 -3.43 -4.93
C GLU A 10 11.58 -3.39 -3.47
N LYS A 11 10.71 -3.00 -2.53
CA LYS A 11 11.01 -3.08 -1.09
C LYS A 11 10.88 -4.50 -0.51
N GLY A 12 10.43 -5.48 -1.29
CA GLY A 12 10.23 -6.86 -0.85
C GLY A 12 8.85 -7.14 -0.24
N TYR A 13 7.89 -6.21 -0.38
CA TYR A 13 6.52 -6.40 0.10
C TYR A 13 5.64 -7.01 -0.98
N LYS A 14 4.77 -7.94 -0.58
CA LYS A 14 3.78 -8.52 -1.49
C LYS A 14 2.63 -7.53 -1.68
N THR A 15 2.34 -7.19 -2.94
CA THR A 15 1.20 -6.33 -3.28
C THR A 15 0.35 -6.91 -4.38
N TRP A 16 -0.97 -6.70 -4.28
CA TRP A 16 -1.92 -7.05 -5.31
C TRP A 16 -2.95 -5.96 -5.48
N VAL A 17 -3.55 -5.90 -6.66
CA VAL A 17 -4.65 -4.97 -6.94
C VAL A 17 -5.94 -5.59 -6.38
N SER A 18 -6.74 -4.77 -5.70
CA SER A 18 -8.05 -5.20 -5.24
C SER A 18 -8.96 -5.52 -6.43
N ASN A 19 -9.92 -6.43 -6.24
CA ASN A 19 -10.85 -6.85 -7.29
C ASN A 19 -11.63 -5.67 -7.90
N ASP A 20 -11.90 -4.65 -7.09
CA ASP A 20 -12.58 -3.42 -7.50
C ASP A 20 -11.66 -2.44 -8.26
N ASN A 21 -10.37 -2.76 -8.43
CA ASN A 21 -9.32 -1.92 -9.04
C ASN A 21 -9.13 -0.53 -8.42
N LYS A 22 -9.84 -0.16 -7.34
CA LYS A 22 -9.73 1.15 -6.71
C LYS A 22 -8.56 1.30 -5.74
N HIS A 23 -7.98 0.19 -5.27
CA HIS A 23 -6.90 0.20 -4.29
C HIS A 23 -5.95 -0.98 -4.45
N LEU A 24 -4.72 -0.79 -3.98
CA LEU A 24 -3.70 -1.81 -3.79
C LEU A 24 -3.81 -2.37 -2.38
N ILE A 25 -3.63 -3.66 -2.26
CA ILE A 25 -3.52 -4.37 -1.00
C ILE A 25 -2.06 -4.81 -0.85
N ILE A 26 -1.47 -4.46 0.28
CA ILE A 26 -0.07 -4.70 0.61
C ILE A 26 -0.06 -5.57 1.85
N GLU A 27 0.58 -6.72 1.77
CA GLU A 27 0.77 -7.62 2.89
C GLU A 27 2.13 -7.39 3.53
N ARG A 28 2.12 -7.11 4.83
CA ARG A 28 3.31 -7.09 5.68
C ARG A 28 3.42 -8.38 6.48
N GLU A 29 4.61 -8.59 7.05
CA GLU A 29 4.85 -9.66 8.01
C GLU A 29 3.84 -9.60 9.19
N LEU A 30 3.47 -10.80 9.67
CA LEU A 30 2.47 -11.02 10.73
C LEU A 30 1.00 -10.75 10.35
N GLY A 31 0.63 -10.96 9.08
CA GLY A 31 -0.78 -10.89 8.63
C GLY A 31 -1.37 -9.47 8.62
N LYS A 32 -0.52 -8.45 8.67
CA LYS A 32 -0.95 -7.04 8.61
C LYS A 32 -1.19 -6.63 7.17
N ILE A 33 -2.40 -6.18 6.89
CA ILE A 33 -2.82 -5.74 5.56
C ILE A 33 -2.93 -4.22 5.52
N ILE A 34 -2.35 -3.63 4.48
CA ILE A 34 -2.45 -2.20 4.18
C ILE A 34 -3.16 -2.02 2.85
N ARG A 35 -4.12 -1.10 2.84
CA ARG A 35 -4.87 -0.65 1.67
C ARG A 35 -4.35 0.71 1.24
N PHE A 36 -3.88 0.80 0.01
CA PHE A 36 -3.43 2.04 -0.61
C PHE A 36 -4.32 2.40 -1.78
N PHE A 37 -4.87 3.61 -1.79
CA PHE A 37 -5.74 4.15 -2.84
C PHE A 37 -4.90 5.10 -3.68
N PRO A 38 -4.33 4.64 -4.81
CA PRO A 38 -3.39 5.44 -5.61
C PRO A 38 -4.06 6.67 -6.25
N TYR A 39 -5.36 6.60 -6.54
CA TYR A 39 -6.08 7.72 -7.13
C TYR A 39 -6.24 8.89 -6.15
N SER A 40 -6.58 8.60 -4.89
CA SER A 40 -6.72 9.63 -3.83
C SER A 40 -5.44 9.84 -3.02
N GLY A 41 -4.41 9.03 -3.25
CA GLY A 41 -3.20 8.95 -2.43
C GLY A 41 -3.41 8.41 -1.01
N TRP A 42 -4.62 8.01 -0.63
CA TRP A 42 -4.94 7.60 0.75
C TRP A 42 -4.34 6.23 1.10
N HIS A 43 -3.77 6.07 2.29
CA HIS A 43 -3.33 4.77 2.81
C HIS A 43 -3.93 4.49 4.19
N SER A 44 -4.26 3.22 4.42
CA SER A 44 -4.99 2.76 5.60
C SER A 44 -4.67 1.30 5.88
N GLY A 45 -4.38 0.93 7.13
CA GLY A 45 -4.06 -0.46 7.45
C GLY A 45 -3.54 -0.67 8.85
N SER A 46 -3.45 -1.93 9.26
CA SER A 46 -2.95 -2.29 10.58
C SER A 46 -1.45 -2.05 10.67
N GLY A 47 -1.03 -1.29 11.68
CA GLY A 47 0.38 -0.99 11.92
C GLY A 47 0.96 0.16 11.08
N ILE A 48 0.11 0.96 10.43
CA ILE A 48 0.50 2.25 9.86
C ILE A 48 -0.47 3.34 10.32
N LYS A 49 0.00 4.58 10.33
CA LYS A 49 -0.84 5.76 10.50
C LYS A 49 -1.59 6.03 9.20
N TYR A 50 -2.90 6.22 9.32
CA TYR A 50 -3.75 6.67 8.22
C TYR A 50 -3.25 8.01 7.69
N GLY A 51 -3.22 8.16 6.37
CA GLY A 51 -2.67 9.36 5.76
C GLY A 51 -2.81 9.37 4.24
N ARG A 52 -2.16 10.35 3.62
CA ARG A 52 -2.10 10.51 2.17
C ARG A 52 -0.65 10.57 1.70
N GLY A 53 -0.40 10.04 0.51
CA GLY A 53 0.88 10.04 -0.19
C GLY A 53 1.59 8.69 -0.13
N LEU A 54 2.02 8.21 -1.29
CA LEU A 54 2.82 6.98 -1.41
C LEU A 54 4.12 7.09 -0.58
N GLN A 55 4.78 8.25 -0.59
CA GLN A 55 5.99 8.48 0.20
C GLN A 55 5.75 8.34 1.71
N ASN A 56 4.61 8.80 2.21
CA ASN A 56 4.26 8.68 3.63
C ASN A 56 3.96 7.23 4.03
N LEU A 57 3.37 6.47 3.11
CA LEU A 57 3.24 5.03 3.26
C LEU A 57 4.62 4.34 3.27
N LEU A 58 5.48 4.63 2.29
CA LEU A 58 6.82 4.06 2.14
C LEU A 58 7.79 4.41 3.29
N LYS A 59 7.53 5.47 4.06
CA LYS A 59 8.29 5.80 5.28
C LYS A 59 7.91 4.93 6.48
N GLN A 60 6.72 4.33 6.46
CA GLN A 60 6.17 3.53 7.56
C GLN A 60 6.32 2.02 7.34
N ILE A 61 6.62 1.63 6.10
CA ILE A 61 6.86 0.25 5.68
C ILE A 61 8.30 0.11 5.18
#